data_AF-A0A1W1WU80-F1
#
_entry.id   AF-A0A1W1WU80-F1
#
_cell.length_a   1.000
_cell.length_b   1.000
_cell.length_c   1.000
_cell.angle_alpha   90.00
_cell.angle_beta   90.00
_cell.angle_gamma   90.00
#
_symmetry.space_group_name_H-M   'P 1'
#
loop_
_entity.id
_entity.type
_entity.pdbx_description
1 polymer ?
#
loop_
_entity_poly.entity_id
_entity_poly.type
_entity_poly.pdbx_seq_one_letter_code
_entity_poly.pdbx_strand_id
1 'polypeptide(L)'
;MLEHSNKTAINAAWSFFKGNYALNFAAIAILIVLNLLGMIPVIGMLFIFAYSIVSLAVQIYFGRAVAKVNDPQDLADIAAQTKIGDLLTTYLQTAAGAFLGFFLIFLLFSFLFGIAISMSIDVEQLQNGMMSQAQMITMMSSGGAVGLLLLVIAAFFFYFAPGVLGEIIKTDDFTEAFKKSFWIFSPSFWKRCFNKEYFVLIFIWSLILIGVGIVMVLMASSIILLPVVLVIAYIVSLYNAAIYVFAADLAKE
;
A
#
# COMPACT_ATOMS: atom_id res chain seq x y z
N MET A 1 14.70 -7.80 19.37
CA MET A 1 13.76 -7.47 18.28
C MET A 1 12.70 -6.53 18.82
N LEU A 2 12.22 -5.62 17.98
CA LEU A 2 11.14 -4.68 18.33
C LEU A 2 9.85 -5.41 18.73
N GLU A 3 9.10 -4.83 19.66
CA GLU A 3 7.74 -5.27 19.96
C GLU A 3 6.83 -5.03 18.74
N HIS A 4 6.15 -6.08 18.28
CA HIS A 4 5.23 -6.03 17.13
C HIS A 4 3.91 -5.34 17.48
N SER A 5 3.95 -4.02 17.65
CA SER A 5 2.78 -3.20 17.97
C SER A 5 2.65 -1.97 17.07
N ASN A 6 1.41 -1.48 16.92
CA ASN A 6 1.14 -0.24 16.18
C ASN A 6 1.84 0.97 16.79
N LYS A 7 1.98 1.01 18.12
CA LYS A 7 2.69 2.07 18.83
C LYS A 7 4.17 2.07 18.46
N THR A 8 4.79 0.89 18.42
CA THR A 8 6.19 0.73 18.02
C THR A 8 6.40 1.14 16.57
N ALA A 9 5.49 0.76 15.66
CA ALA A 9 5.56 1.14 14.25
C ALA A 9 5.45 2.66 14.04
N ILE A 10 4.55 3.34 14.77
CA ILE A 10 4.41 4.80 14.74
C ILE A 10 5.70 5.46 15.24
N ASN A 11 6.24 4.99 16.36
CA ASN A 11 7.48 5.52 16.92
C ASN A 11 8.66 5.32 15.95
N ALA A 12 8.75 4.15 15.31
CA ALA A 12 9.77 3.85 14.32
C ALA A 12 9.72 4.81 13.13
N ALA A 13 8.52 5.01 12.56
CA ALA A 13 8.32 5.95 11.45
C ALA A 13 8.68 7.39 11.84
N TRP A 14 8.29 7.81 13.04
CA TRP A 14 8.57 9.15 13.55
C TRP A 14 10.04 9.37 13.86
N SER A 15 10.71 8.42 14.49
CA SER A 15 12.15 8.49 14.80
C SER A 15 12.98 8.57 13.53
N PHE A 16 12.66 7.78 12.50
CA PHE A 16 13.32 7.90 11.19
C PHE A 16 13.07 9.25 10.51
N PHE A 17 11.82 9.74 10.55
CA PHE A 17 11.49 11.04 9.97
C PHE A 17 12.27 12.18 10.62
N LYS A 18 12.35 12.17 11.96
CA LYS A 18 13.05 13.19 12.76
C LYS A 18 14.56 13.08 12.70
N GLY A 19 15.10 11.88 12.54
CA GLY A 19 16.55 11.65 12.45
C GLY A 19 17.19 12.40 11.29
N ASN A 20 16.43 12.63 10.21
CA ASN A 20 16.90 13.47 9.11
C ASN A 20 15.75 14.10 8.32
N TYR A 21 15.27 15.27 8.75
CA TYR A 21 14.20 15.98 8.04
C TYR A 21 14.57 16.29 6.59
N ALA A 22 15.82 16.70 6.31
CA ALA A 22 16.25 17.06 4.96
C ALA A 22 16.16 15.88 3.98
N LEU A 23 16.60 14.68 4.41
CA LEU A 23 16.45 13.45 3.66
C LEU A 23 14.98 13.16 3.33
N ASN A 24 14.11 13.20 4.34
CA ASN A 24 12.70 12.85 4.18
C ASN A 24 11.95 13.88 3.33
N PHE A 25 12.20 15.18 3.51
CA PHE A 25 11.63 16.22 2.64
C PHE A 25 12.16 16.15 1.21
N ALA A 26 13.43 15.77 0.99
CA ALA A 26 13.95 15.53 -0.34
C ALA A 26 13.25 14.33 -1.02
N ALA A 27 13.03 13.24 -0.28
CA ALA A 27 12.28 12.08 -0.77
C ALA A 27 10.83 12.47 -1.13
N ILE A 28 10.14 13.21 -0.25
CA ILE A 28 8.80 13.75 -0.51
C ILE A 28 8.79 14.62 -1.78
N ALA A 29 9.75 15.54 -1.93
CA ALA A 29 9.83 16.42 -3.09
C ALA A 29 10.00 15.61 -4.40
N ILE A 30 10.87 14.60 -4.40
CA ILE A 30 11.07 13.72 -5.57
C ILE A 30 9.77 12.96 -5.90
N LEU A 31 9.10 12.40 -4.89
CA LEU A 31 7.83 11.70 -5.08
C LEU A 31 6.73 12.63 -5.61
N ILE A 32 6.67 13.89 -5.16
CA ILE A 32 5.74 14.89 -5.69
C ILE A 32 6.05 15.19 -7.16
N VAL A 33 7.33 15.43 -7.49
CA VAL A 33 7.73 15.72 -8.87
C VAL A 33 7.37 14.56 -9.79
N LEU A 34 7.65 13.31 -9.39
CA LEU A 34 7.24 12.13 -10.16
C LEU A 34 5.72 12.05 -10.34
N ASN A 35 4.95 12.35 -9.30
CA ASN A 35 3.49 12.35 -9.39
C ASN A 35 2.96 13.43 -10.35
N LEU A 36 3.50 14.67 -10.27
CA LEU A 36 3.15 15.77 -11.17
C LEU A 36 3.51 15.47 -12.63
N LEU A 37 4.69 14.90 -12.88
CA LEU A 37 5.09 14.44 -14.21
C LEU A 37 4.19 13.31 -14.71
N GLY A 38 3.60 12.53 -13.80
CA GLY A 38 2.58 11.52 -14.07
C GLY A 38 1.29 12.08 -14.69
N MET A 39 1.02 13.39 -14.53
CA MET A 39 -0.15 14.05 -15.11
C MET A 39 0.03 14.42 -16.59
N ILE A 40 1.25 14.29 -17.13
CA ILE A 40 1.53 14.59 -18.54
C ILE A 40 0.94 13.49 -19.43
N PRO A 41 0.12 13.82 -20.46
CA PRO A 41 -0.42 12.82 -21.38
C PRO A 41 0.67 11.98 -22.06
N VAL A 42 0.36 10.71 -22.36
CA VAL A 42 1.23 9.72 -23.03
C VAL A 42 2.46 9.27 -22.21
N ILE A 43 3.29 10.20 -21.73
CA ILE A 43 4.53 9.88 -20.99
C ILE A 43 4.26 9.70 -19.49
N GLY A 44 3.18 10.28 -18.97
CA GLY A 44 2.84 10.25 -17.54
C GLY A 44 2.75 8.85 -16.94
N MET A 45 2.36 7.84 -17.73
CA MET A 45 2.33 6.45 -17.26
C MET A 45 3.71 5.97 -16.78
N LEU A 46 4.79 6.33 -17.46
CA LEU A 46 6.15 5.97 -17.06
C LEU A 46 6.52 6.62 -15.72
N PHE A 47 6.11 7.86 -15.49
CA PHE A 47 6.33 8.57 -14.24
C PHE A 47 5.48 8.05 -13.08
N ILE A 48 4.25 7.59 -13.36
CA ILE A 48 3.41 6.89 -12.38
C ILE A 48 4.09 5.57 -11.96
N PHE A 49 4.61 4.80 -12.91
CA PHE A 49 5.36 3.57 -12.60
C PHE A 49 6.62 3.88 -11.80
N ALA A 50 7.40 4.88 -12.22
CA ALA A 50 8.57 5.33 -11.47
C ALA A 50 8.20 5.78 -10.04
N TYR A 51 7.12 6.54 -9.88
CA TYR A 51 6.60 6.93 -8.57
C TYR A 51 6.28 5.71 -7.69
N SER A 52 5.53 4.74 -8.22
CA SER A 52 5.15 3.54 -7.47
C SER A 52 6.37 2.71 -7.07
N ILE A 53 7.33 2.53 -7.99
CA ILE A 53 8.56 1.77 -7.72
C ILE A 53 9.43 2.50 -6.68
N VAL A 54 9.64 3.81 -6.83
CA VAL A 54 10.47 4.59 -5.90
C VAL A 54 9.80 4.68 -4.52
N SER A 55 8.49 4.90 -4.46
CA SER A 55 7.74 4.88 -3.19
C SER A 55 7.86 3.54 -2.47
N LEU A 56 7.77 2.43 -3.21
CA LEU A 56 7.95 1.10 -2.64
C LEU A 56 9.41 0.84 -2.25
N ALA A 57 10.40 1.36 -2.98
CA ALA A 57 11.81 1.27 -2.63
C ALA A 57 12.11 1.96 -1.28
N VAL A 58 11.52 3.13 -1.03
CA VAL A 58 11.60 3.83 0.27
C VAL A 58 11.02 2.95 1.39
N GLN A 59 9.85 2.35 1.15
CA GLN A 59 9.21 1.44 2.11
C GLN A 59 10.07 0.20 2.40
N ILE A 60 10.68 -0.40 1.38
CA ILE A 60 11.58 -1.54 1.54
C ILE A 60 12.84 -1.14 2.30
N TYR A 61 13.44 0.00 1.97
CA TYR A 61 14.61 0.51 2.68
C TYR A 61 14.31 0.69 4.18
N PHE A 62 13.24 1.41 4.49
CA PHE A 62 12.83 1.66 5.87
C PHE A 62 12.43 0.37 6.59
N GLY A 63 11.62 -0.50 5.97
CA GLY A 63 11.22 -1.77 6.55
C GLY A 63 12.41 -2.69 6.86
N ARG A 64 13.43 -2.72 5.99
CA ARG A 64 14.68 -3.46 6.27
C ARG A 64 15.46 -2.86 7.44
N ALA A 65 15.45 -1.55 7.62
CA ALA A 65 16.04 -0.91 8.80
C ALA A 65 15.28 -1.30 10.07
N VAL A 66 13.94 -1.29 10.04
CA VAL A 66 13.08 -1.72 11.16
C VAL A 66 13.40 -3.16 11.59
N ALA A 67 13.62 -4.06 10.64
CA ALA A 67 13.96 -5.46 10.93
C ALA A 67 15.33 -5.65 11.62
N LYS A 68 16.22 -4.64 11.57
CA LYS A 68 17.61 -4.72 12.08
C LYS A 68 17.83 -4.06 13.43
N VAL A 69 16.89 -3.21 13.88
CA VAL A 69 17.03 -2.45 15.13
C VAL A 69 16.33 -3.13 16.30
N ASN A 70 16.75 -2.80 17.52
CA ASN A 70 16.11 -3.25 18.75
C ASN A 70 15.33 -2.14 19.46
N ASP A 71 15.66 -0.88 19.20
CA ASP A 71 14.94 0.30 19.71
C ASP A 71 14.46 1.16 18.52
N PRO A 72 13.20 1.64 18.50
CA PRO A 72 12.74 2.57 17.46
C PRO A 72 13.62 3.83 17.34
N GLN A 73 14.29 4.27 18.40
CA GLN A 73 15.15 5.44 18.37
C GLN A 73 16.41 5.23 17.53
N ASP A 74 16.90 4.01 17.39
CA ASP A 74 18.07 3.68 16.56
C ASP A 74 17.83 4.02 15.07
N LEU A 75 16.56 4.13 14.64
CA LEU A 75 16.20 4.54 13.28
C LEU A 75 16.53 6.00 13.01
N ALA A 76 16.63 6.85 14.04
CA ALA A 76 17.05 8.23 13.87
C ALA A 76 18.51 8.29 13.39
N ASP A 77 19.38 7.46 13.94
CA ASP A 77 20.79 7.38 13.55
C ASP A 77 20.95 6.80 12.14
N ILE A 78 20.15 5.78 11.79
CA ILE A 78 20.11 5.25 10.43
C ILE A 78 19.69 6.34 9.44
N ALA A 79 18.64 7.12 9.74
CA ALA A 79 18.21 8.22 8.89
C ALA A 79 19.28 9.32 8.75
N ALA A 80 19.97 9.67 9.85
CA ALA A 80 21.03 10.66 9.86
C ALA A 80 22.21 10.27 8.95
N GLN A 81 22.52 8.97 8.87
CA GLN A 81 23.62 8.43 8.06
C GLN A 81 23.20 8.09 6.62
N THR A 82 21.90 7.99 6.35
CA THR A 82 21.37 7.61 5.05
C THR A 82 21.48 8.77 4.05
N LYS A 83 22.04 8.49 2.86
CA LYS A 83 21.99 9.43 1.73
C LYS A 83 20.70 9.23 0.93
N ILE A 84 20.22 10.30 0.30
CA ILE A 84 19.02 10.25 -0.54
C ILE A 84 19.13 9.24 -1.68
N GLY A 85 20.32 9.12 -2.28
CA GLY A 85 20.58 8.10 -3.31
C GLY A 85 20.35 6.68 -2.78
N ASP A 86 20.86 6.38 -1.58
CA ASP A 86 20.73 5.04 -0.98
C ASP A 86 19.26 4.74 -0.66
N LEU A 87 18.54 5.71 -0.08
CA LEU A 87 17.12 5.57 0.26
C LEU A 87 16.25 5.23 -0.96
N LEU A 88 16.54 5.85 -2.11
CA LEU A 88 15.70 5.73 -3.31
C LEU A 88 16.13 4.59 -4.24
N THR A 89 17.41 4.19 -4.24
CA THR A 89 17.97 3.32 -5.29
C THR A 89 18.42 1.94 -4.79
N THR A 90 18.78 1.79 -3.51
CA THR A 90 19.36 0.53 -2.98
C THR A 90 18.47 -0.68 -3.26
N TYR A 91 17.15 -0.53 -3.11
CA TYR A 91 16.18 -1.62 -3.27
C TYR A 91 15.27 -1.42 -4.47
N LEU A 92 15.71 -0.66 -5.48
CA LEU A 92 14.90 -0.37 -6.66
C LEU A 92 14.53 -1.64 -7.45
N GLN A 93 15.44 -2.62 -7.52
CA GLN A 93 15.19 -3.90 -8.20
C GLN A 93 14.12 -4.73 -7.48
N THR A 94 14.23 -4.87 -6.16
CA THR A 94 13.22 -5.54 -5.32
C THR A 94 11.86 -4.84 -5.46
N ALA A 95 11.85 -3.51 -5.38
CA ALA A 95 10.64 -2.71 -5.55
C ALA A 95 9.99 -2.88 -6.94
N ALA A 96 10.80 -2.92 -8.00
CA ALA A 96 10.32 -3.13 -9.36
C ALA A 96 9.68 -4.52 -9.54
N GLY A 97 10.28 -5.57 -8.95
CA GLY A 97 9.72 -6.92 -8.97
C GLY A 97 8.38 -7.00 -8.26
N ALA A 98 8.31 -6.45 -7.05
CA ALA A 98 7.08 -6.37 -6.28
C ALA A 98 6.00 -5.54 -6.98
N PHE A 99 6.36 -4.37 -7.53
CA PHE A 99 5.46 -3.53 -8.31
C PHE A 99 4.89 -4.29 -9.50
N LEU A 100 5.72 -4.96 -10.29
CA LEU A 100 5.25 -5.73 -11.44
C LEU A 100 4.29 -6.85 -11.02
N GLY A 101 4.60 -7.55 -9.93
CA GLY A 101 3.72 -8.58 -9.37
C GLY A 101 2.35 -8.02 -8.99
N PHE A 102 2.31 -6.95 -8.18
CA PHE A 102 1.06 -6.32 -7.79
C PHE A 102 0.32 -5.66 -8.96
N PHE A 103 1.03 -5.11 -9.94
CA PHE A 103 0.45 -4.55 -11.15
C PHE A 103 -0.29 -5.62 -11.97
N LEU A 104 0.30 -6.80 -12.16
CA LEU A 104 -0.37 -7.92 -12.83
C LEU A 104 -1.59 -8.41 -12.05
N ILE A 105 -1.48 -8.48 -10.72
CA ILE A 105 -2.61 -8.83 -9.83
C ILE A 105 -3.73 -7.81 -9.97
N PHE A 106 -3.41 -6.52 -9.95
CA PHE A 106 -4.37 -5.44 -10.13
C PHE A 106 -5.07 -5.49 -11.50
N LEU A 107 -4.31 -5.74 -12.57
CA LEU A 107 -4.87 -5.93 -13.92
C LEU A 107 -5.82 -7.12 -13.97
N LEU A 108 -5.45 -8.24 -13.36
CA LEU A 108 -6.31 -9.43 -13.27
C LEU A 108 -7.62 -9.10 -12.53
N PHE A 109 -7.56 -8.44 -11.38
CA PHE A 109 -8.76 -8.04 -10.64
C PHE A 109 -9.61 -7.04 -11.41
N SER A 110 -8.99 -6.05 -12.05
CA SER A 110 -9.71 -5.07 -12.87
C SER A 110 -10.42 -5.73 -14.04
N PHE A 111 -9.78 -6.72 -14.67
CA PHE A 111 -10.41 -7.52 -15.73
C PHE A 111 -11.58 -8.36 -15.21
N LEU A 112 -11.39 -9.09 -14.10
CA LEU A 112 -12.45 -9.91 -13.49
C LEU A 112 -13.63 -9.07 -13.00
N PHE A 113 -13.37 -7.91 -12.39
CA PHE A 113 -14.40 -6.97 -11.98
C PHE A 113 -15.13 -6.36 -13.17
N GLY A 114 -14.41 -6.02 -14.25
CA GLY A 114 -15.00 -5.55 -15.50
C GLY A 114 -15.98 -6.58 -16.10
N ILE A 115 -15.58 -7.86 -16.13
CA ILE A 115 -16.46 -8.95 -16.57
C ILE A 115 -17.68 -9.06 -15.66
N ALA A 116 -17.47 -9.15 -14.34
CA ALA A 116 -18.56 -9.31 -13.38
C ALA A 116 -19.61 -8.20 -13.49
N ILE A 117 -19.17 -6.94 -13.66
CA ILE A 117 -20.04 -5.79 -13.87
C ILE A 117 -20.78 -5.92 -15.21
N SER A 118 -20.07 -6.24 -16.29
CA SER A 118 -20.68 -6.39 -17.63
C SER A 118 -21.70 -7.52 -17.73
N MET A 119 -21.56 -8.58 -16.93
CA MET A 119 -22.54 -9.69 -16.86
C MET A 119 -23.79 -9.33 -16.04
N SER A 120 -23.65 -8.40 -15.10
CA SER A 120 -24.75 -7.95 -14.22
C SER A 120 -25.58 -6.80 -14.80
N ILE A 121 -25.06 -6.14 -15.83
CA ILE A 121 -25.64 -4.94 -16.43
C ILE A 121 -25.88 -5.21 -17.92
N ASP A 122 -27.13 -5.13 -18.36
CA ASP A 122 -27.47 -5.16 -19.78
C ASP A 122 -27.03 -3.83 -20.44
N VAL A 123 -25.82 -3.84 -21.00
CA VAL A 123 -25.16 -2.65 -21.59
C VAL A 123 -26.01 -2.05 -22.72
N GLU A 124 -26.82 -2.87 -23.40
CA GLU A 124 -27.69 -2.44 -24.49
C GLU A 124 -28.89 -1.61 -23.98
N GLN A 125 -29.41 -1.90 -22.78
CA GLN A 125 -30.45 -1.10 -22.13
C GLN A 125 -29.92 0.24 -21.58
N LEU A 126 -28.66 0.30 -21.15
CA LEU A 126 -27.99 1.53 -20.74
C LEU A 126 -27.76 2.49 -21.92
N GLN A 127 -27.33 1.96 -23.07
CA GLN A 127 -27.06 2.76 -24.26
C GLN A 127 -28.33 3.32 -24.90
N ASN A 128 -29.44 2.60 -24.81
CA ASN A 128 -30.71 3.00 -25.42
C ASN A 128 -31.58 3.92 -24.55
N GLY A 129 -31.14 4.29 -23.33
CA GLY A 129 -31.81 5.29 -22.48
C GLY A 129 -33.20 4.91 -21.95
N MET A 130 -33.70 3.70 -22.25
CA MET A 130 -35.04 3.23 -21.87
C MET A 130 -35.04 2.42 -20.57
N MET A 131 -34.32 2.89 -19.54
CA MET A 131 -34.31 2.19 -18.27
C MET A 131 -35.44 2.72 -17.38
N SER A 132 -36.48 1.90 -17.17
CA SER A 132 -37.54 2.24 -16.22
C SER A 132 -36.99 2.31 -14.79
N GLN A 133 -37.65 3.07 -13.91
CA GLN A 133 -37.25 3.19 -12.50
C GLN A 133 -37.20 1.83 -11.78
N ALA A 134 -38.07 0.89 -12.16
CA ALA A 134 -38.08 -0.49 -11.65
C ALA A 134 -36.87 -1.31 -12.15
N GLN A 135 -36.46 -1.15 -13.41
CA GLN A 135 -35.24 -1.76 -13.94
C GLN A 135 -33.99 -1.18 -13.28
N MET A 136 -33.94 0.13 -13.03
CA MET A 136 -32.84 0.76 -12.30
C MET A 136 -32.72 0.22 -10.87
N ILE A 137 -33.84 0.05 -10.14
CA ILE A 137 -33.85 -0.56 -8.80
C ILE A 137 -33.40 -2.02 -8.85
N THR A 138 -33.80 -2.78 -9.87
CA THR A 138 -33.42 -4.19 -10.06
C THR A 138 -31.93 -4.33 -10.40
N MET A 139 -31.40 -3.41 -11.21
CA MET A 139 -29.97 -3.36 -11.57
C MET A 139 -29.11 -2.92 -10.38
N MET A 140 -29.62 -2.01 -9.54
CA MET A 140 -28.95 -1.63 -8.28
C MET A 140 -29.00 -2.75 -7.23
N SER A 141 -30.06 -3.56 -7.18
CA SER A 141 -30.17 -4.67 -6.23
C SER A 141 -29.36 -5.90 -6.66
N SER A 142 -29.36 -6.25 -7.96
CA SER A 142 -28.53 -7.33 -8.52
C SER A 142 -27.04 -6.94 -8.56
N GLY A 143 -26.73 -5.73 -9.02
CA GLY A 143 -25.40 -5.14 -8.98
C GLY A 143 -24.90 -4.91 -7.55
N GLY A 144 -25.81 -4.69 -6.60
CA GLY A 144 -25.50 -4.57 -5.18
C GLY A 144 -24.95 -5.86 -4.56
N ALA A 145 -25.50 -7.02 -4.91
CA ALA A 145 -25.01 -8.31 -4.45
C ALA A 145 -23.61 -8.63 -5.02
N VAL A 146 -23.41 -8.38 -6.33
CA VAL A 146 -22.09 -8.53 -6.98
C VAL A 146 -21.10 -7.57 -6.34
N GLY A 147 -21.44 -6.29 -6.21
CA GLY A 147 -20.60 -5.26 -5.59
C GLY A 147 -20.20 -5.61 -4.16
N LEU A 148 -21.14 -6.11 -3.34
CA LEU A 148 -20.83 -6.58 -1.98
C LEU A 148 -19.87 -7.77 -1.99
N LEU A 149 -20.07 -8.75 -2.88
CA LEU A 149 -19.16 -9.88 -3.04
C LEU A 149 -17.74 -9.41 -3.41
N LEU A 150 -17.62 -8.48 -4.37
CA LEU A 150 -16.32 -7.91 -4.76
C LEU A 150 -15.65 -7.17 -3.60
N LEU A 151 -16.42 -6.43 -2.79
CA LEU A 151 -15.91 -5.76 -1.60
C LEU A 151 -15.43 -6.76 -0.54
N VAL A 152 -16.15 -7.86 -0.32
CA VAL A 152 -15.73 -8.93 0.60
C VAL A 152 -14.43 -9.59 0.11
N ILE A 153 -14.32 -9.86 -1.19
CA ILE A 153 -13.10 -10.40 -1.81
C ILE A 153 -11.93 -9.41 -1.65
N ALA A 154 -12.16 -8.13 -1.91
CA ALA A 154 -11.15 -7.09 -1.75
C ALA A 154 -10.69 -6.97 -0.28
N ALA A 155 -11.63 -6.96 0.67
CA ALA A 155 -11.33 -6.93 2.10
C ALA A 155 -10.56 -8.17 2.56
N PHE A 156 -10.92 -9.35 2.02
CA PHE A 156 -10.20 -10.60 2.27
C PHE A 156 -8.74 -10.51 1.82
N PHE A 157 -8.48 -10.02 0.61
CA PHE A 157 -7.10 -9.86 0.13
C PHE A 157 -6.34 -8.72 0.84
N PHE A 158 -7.03 -7.65 1.21
CA PHE A 158 -6.45 -6.55 1.97
C PHE A 158 -5.96 -7.00 3.36
N TYR A 159 -6.60 -7.99 3.98
CA TYR A 159 -6.14 -8.58 5.24
C TYR A 159 -4.76 -9.26 5.13
N PHE A 160 -4.46 -9.94 4.02
CA PHE A 160 -3.17 -10.62 3.81
C PHE A 160 -2.08 -9.72 3.23
N ALA A 161 -2.45 -8.61 2.59
CA ALA A 161 -1.51 -7.72 1.91
C ALA A 161 -0.35 -7.23 2.79
N PRO A 162 -0.55 -6.82 4.06
CA PRO A 162 0.54 -6.43 4.96
C PRO A 162 1.60 -7.53 5.14
N GLY A 163 1.17 -8.77 5.37
CA GLY A 163 2.09 -9.90 5.52
C GLY A 163 2.86 -10.19 4.23
N VAL A 164 2.20 -10.14 3.07
CA VAL A 164 2.84 -10.32 1.76
C VAL A 164 3.89 -9.24 1.51
N LEU A 165 3.56 -7.97 1.77
CA LEU A 165 4.50 -6.86 1.65
C LEU A 165 5.69 -7.00 2.61
N GLY A 166 5.48 -7.47 3.84
CA GLY A 166 6.57 -7.73 4.77
C GLY A 166 7.51 -8.83 4.31
N GLU A 167 6.97 -9.86 3.67
CA GLU A 167 7.75 -10.94 3.07
C GLU A 167 8.55 -10.45 1.86
N ILE A 168 8.02 -9.52 1.06
CA ILE A 168 8.72 -8.82 -0.03
C ILE A 168 9.85 -7.93 0.50
N ILE A 169 9.62 -7.18 1.59
CA ILE A 169 10.65 -6.33 2.19
C ILE A 169 11.89 -7.15 2.56
N LYS A 170 11.71 -8.42 2.91
CA LYS A 170 12.77 -9.36 3.31
C LYS A 170 13.48 -10.05 2.13
N THR A 171 13.10 -9.83 0.87
CA THR A 171 13.75 -10.47 -0.31
C THR A 171 14.81 -9.59 -0.93
N ASP A 172 15.91 -10.17 -1.41
CA ASP A 172 17.08 -9.42 -1.92
C ASP A 172 17.03 -9.12 -3.42
N ASP A 173 16.15 -9.78 -4.20
CA ASP A 173 16.11 -9.63 -5.65
C ASP A 173 14.71 -9.43 -6.24
N PHE A 174 14.70 -9.06 -7.52
CA PHE A 174 13.49 -8.84 -8.32
C PHE A 174 12.59 -10.07 -8.40
N THR A 175 13.18 -11.24 -8.63
CA THR A 175 12.45 -12.48 -8.95
C THR A 175 11.71 -13.00 -7.73
N GLU A 176 12.36 -13.00 -6.57
CA GLU A 176 11.74 -13.35 -5.31
C GLU A 176 10.63 -12.37 -4.94
N ALA A 177 10.89 -11.07 -5.03
CA ALA A 177 9.90 -10.04 -4.76
C ALA A 177 8.64 -10.21 -5.63
N PHE A 178 8.84 -10.43 -6.94
CA PHE A 178 7.77 -10.69 -7.90
C PHE A 178 6.94 -11.93 -7.53
N LYS A 179 7.60 -13.05 -7.22
CA LYS A 179 6.93 -14.30 -6.84
C LYS A 179 6.15 -14.14 -5.53
N LYS A 180 6.72 -13.44 -4.55
CA LYS A 180 6.09 -13.23 -3.25
C LYS A 180 4.83 -12.37 -3.35
N SER A 181 4.70 -11.45 -4.31
CA SER A 181 3.44 -10.72 -4.55
C SER A 181 2.24 -11.66 -4.75
N PHE A 182 2.43 -12.84 -5.34
CA PHE A 182 1.37 -13.83 -5.55
C PHE A 182 1.02 -14.67 -4.31
N TRP A 183 1.75 -14.51 -3.19
CA TRP A 183 1.38 -15.17 -1.93
C TRP A 183 0.04 -14.71 -1.38
N ILE A 184 -0.49 -13.58 -1.88
CA ILE A 184 -1.85 -13.14 -1.62
C ILE A 184 -2.90 -14.18 -2.05
N PHE A 185 -2.55 -15.11 -2.96
CA PHE A 185 -3.38 -16.23 -3.40
C PHE A 185 -3.00 -17.58 -2.76
N SER A 186 -2.01 -17.61 -1.88
CA SER A 186 -1.50 -18.86 -1.32
C SER A 186 -2.30 -19.29 -0.09
N PRO A 187 -3.01 -20.44 -0.12
CA PRO A 187 -3.76 -20.91 1.05
C PRO A 187 -2.86 -21.25 2.24
N SER A 188 -1.62 -21.68 2.00
CA SER A 188 -0.66 -21.93 3.07
C SER A 188 -0.25 -20.62 3.76
N PHE A 189 -0.13 -19.53 3.01
CA PHE A 189 0.10 -18.20 3.57
C PHE A 189 -1.11 -17.69 4.35
N TRP A 190 -2.32 -17.88 3.83
CA TRP A 190 -3.54 -17.48 4.53
C TRP A 190 -3.65 -18.13 5.91
N LYS A 191 -3.39 -19.44 6.00
CA LYS A 191 -3.39 -20.17 7.27
C LYS A 191 -2.43 -19.56 8.29
N ARG A 192 -1.23 -19.17 7.87
CA ARG A 192 -0.23 -18.51 8.72
C ARG A 192 -0.74 -17.18 9.29
N CYS A 193 -1.52 -16.41 8.52
CA CYS A 193 -2.10 -15.14 8.95
C CYS A 193 -3.37 -15.28 9.80
N PHE A 194 -3.97 -16.46 9.92
CA PHE A 194 -5.13 -16.71 10.80
C PHE A 194 -4.70 -17.00 12.24
N ASN A 195 -3.94 -16.08 12.83
CA ASN A 195 -3.56 -16.11 14.24
C ASN A 195 -4.00 -14.80 14.93
N LYS A 196 -4.11 -14.86 16.27
CA LYS A 196 -4.67 -13.77 17.07
C LYS A 196 -3.79 -12.52 17.01
N GLU A 197 -2.49 -12.71 17.10
CA GLU A 197 -1.49 -11.64 17.14
C GLU A 197 -1.50 -10.84 15.84
N TYR A 198 -1.48 -11.53 14.69
CA TYR A 198 -1.62 -10.94 13.36
C TYR A 198 -2.95 -10.21 13.22
N PHE A 199 -4.06 -10.86 13.60
CA PHE A 199 -5.39 -10.24 13.51
C PHE A 199 -5.47 -8.93 14.29
N VAL A 200 -5.00 -8.91 15.54
CA VAL A 200 -5.01 -7.71 16.39
C VAL A 200 -4.17 -6.59 15.79
N LEU A 201 -2.96 -6.91 15.28
CA LEU A 201 -2.09 -5.93 14.64
C LEU A 201 -2.79 -5.28 13.43
N ILE A 202 -3.32 -6.09 12.52
CA ILE A 202 -3.94 -5.64 11.26
C ILE A 202 -5.29 -4.95 11.51
N PHE A 203 -6.07 -5.40 12.49
CA PHE A 203 -7.33 -4.74 12.85
C PHE A 203 -7.09 -3.31 13.36
N ILE A 204 -6.17 -3.13 14.31
CA ILE A 204 -5.82 -1.80 14.82
C ILE A 204 -5.19 -0.93 13.73
N TRP A 205 -4.29 -1.50 12.92
CA TRP A 205 -3.71 -0.81 11.76
C TRP A 205 -4.78 -0.30 10.79
N SER A 206 -5.78 -1.13 10.48
CA SER A 206 -6.89 -0.76 9.61
C SER A 206 -7.71 0.40 10.19
N LEU A 207 -8.01 0.37 11.49
CA LEU A 207 -8.71 1.47 12.17
C LEU A 207 -7.91 2.78 12.11
N ILE A 208 -6.60 2.71 12.33
CA ILE A 208 -5.71 3.88 12.23
C ILE A 208 -5.71 4.42 10.81
N LEU A 209 -5.57 3.57 9.79
CA LEU A 209 -5.58 4.01 8.40
C LEU A 209 -6.90 4.63 7.97
N ILE A 210 -8.04 4.09 8.42
CA ILE A 210 -9.35 4.70 8.16
C ILE A 210 -9.42 6.08 8.80
N GLY A 211 -9.04 6.20 10.08
CA GLY A 211 -9.05 7.48 10.80
C GLY A 211 -8.16 8.53 10.13
N VAL A 212 -6.92 8.16 9.80
CA VAL A 212 -5.98 9.05 9.12
C VAL A 212 -6.44 9.37 7.70
N GLY A 213 -7.02 8.41 6.98
CA GLY A 213 -7.60 8.60 5.66
C GLY A 213 -8.70 9.66 5.64
N ILE A 214 -9.64 9.61 6.59
CA ILE A 214 -10.70 10.62 6.75
C ILE A 214 -10.09 12.00 6.99
N VAL A 215 -9.12 12.11 7.90
CA VAL A 215 -8.44 13.38 8.20
C VAL A 215 -7.71 13.92 6.96
N MET A 216 -6.98 13.08 6.24
CA MET A 216 -6.26 13.48 5.02
C MET A 216 -7.21 13.98 3.93
N VAL A 217 -8.36 13.33 3.72
CA VAL A 217 -9.37 13.78 2.74
C VAL A 217 -9.93 15.15 3.12
N LEU A 218 -10.28 15.36 4.39
CA LEU A 218 -10.76 16.65 4.87
C LEU A 218 -9.71 17.75 4.68
N MET A 219 -8.44 17.46 5.00
CA MET A 219 -7.35 18.42 4.84
C MET A 219 -7.02 18.69 3.37
N ALA A 220 -7.10 17.68 2.49
CA ALA A 220 -6.81 17.81 1.07
C ALA A 220 -7.80 18.73 0.33
N SER A 221 -8.97 18.99 0.92
CA SER A 221 -9.92 19.98 0.38
C SER A 221 -9.40 21.43 0.42
N SER A 222 -8.33 21.69 1.19
CA SER A 222 -7.68 23.00 1.29
C SER A 222 -6.28 22.95 0.68
N ILE A 223 -6.05 23.79 -0.34
CA ILE A 223 -4.73 23.90 -0.99
C ILE A 223 -3.63 24.34 -0.01
N ILE A 224 -3.98 25.11 1.03
CA ILE A 224 -3.05 25.58 2.06
C ILE A 224 -2.55 24.40 2.92
N LEU A 225 -3.39 23.40 3.16
CA LEU A 225 -3.06 22.24 3.98
C LEU A 225 -2.39 21.10 3.20
N LEU A 226 -2.30 21.21 1.88
CA LEU A 226 -1.73 20.19 1.01
C LEU A 226 -0.30 19.77 1.41
N PRO A 227 0.63 20.69 1.77
CA PRO A 227 1.96 20.29 2.23
C PRO A 227 1.93 19.42 3.49
N VAL A 228 0.99 19.69 4.41
CA VAL A 228 0.82 18.92 5.64
C VAL A 228 0.29 17.52 5.31
N VAL A 229 -0.68 17.42 4.40
CA VAL A 229 -1.21 16.13 3.93
C VAL A 229 -0.09 15.27 3.34
N LEU A 230 0.80 15.85 2.55
CA LEU A 230 1.92 15.12 1.93
C LEU A 230 2.92 14.58 2.97
N VAL A 231 3.21 15.36 4.00
CA VAL A 231 4.05 14.91 5.13
C VAL A 231 3.37 13.77 5.89
N ILE A 232 2.07 13.90 6.20
CA ILE A 232 1.31 12.86 6.89
C ILE A 232 1.28 11.59 6.05
N ALA A 233 0.98 11.68 4.75
CA ALA A 233 0.95 10.54 3.84
C ALA A 233 2.30 9.82 3.78
N TYR A 234 3.40 10.57 3.77
CA TYR A 234 4.74 9.99 3.81
C TYR A 234 5.03 9.28 5.14
N ILE A 235 4.69 9.88 6.29
CA ILE A 235 4.84 9.23 7.59
C ILE A 235 3.98 7.95 7.68
N VAL A 236 2.75 7.99 7.15
CA VAL A 236 1.87 6.82 7.07
C VAL A 236 2.50 5.73 6.19
N SER A 237 3.17 6.09 5.10
CA SER A 237 3.90 5.14 4.26
C SER A 237 5.04 4.44 5.02
N LEU A 238 5.81 5.18 5.82
CA LEU A 238 6.83 4.58 6.70
C LEU A 238 6.19 3.69 7.77
N TYR A 239 5.14 4.18 8.45
CA TYR A 239 4.39 3.40 9.43
C TYR A 239 3.87 2.07 8.85
N ASN A 240 3.31 2.12 7.65
CA ASN A 240 2.87 0.93 6.92
C ASN A 240 4.01 -0.06 6.70
N ALA A 241 5.18 0.40 6.25
CA ALA A 241 6.34 -0.45 6.06
C ALA A 241 6.81 -1.15 7.36
N ALA A 242 6.77 -0.47 8.51
CA ALA A 242 7.03 -1.12 9.80
C ALA A 242 5.98 -2.19 10.13
N ILE A 243 4.69 -1.89 9.93
CA ILE A 243 3.60 -2.86 10.12
C ILE A 243 3.76 -4.07 9.21
N TYR A 244 4.18 -3.88 7.96
CA TYR A 244 4.40 -4.97 7.01
C TYR A 244 5.45 -5.93 7.54
N VAL A 245 6.58 -5.41 8.03
CA VAL A 245 7.65 -6.24 8.63
C VAL A 245 7.11 -7.05 9.81
N PHE A 246 6.41 -6.39 10.74
CA PHE A 246 5.81 -7.05 11.92
C PHE A 246 4.77 -8.09 11.52
N ALA A 247 3.91 -7.78 10.55
CA ALA A 247 2.89 -8.69 10.03
C ALA A 247 3.53 -9.95 9.43
N ALA A 248 4.62 -9.81 8.66
CA ALA A 248 5.35 -10.96 8.13
C ALA A 248 6.02 -11.79 9.23
N ASP A 249 6.50 -11.18 10.32
CA ASP A 249 7.08 -11.93 11.45
C ASP A 249 6.02 -12.65 12.29
N LEU A 250 4.84 -12.04 12.47
CA LEU A 250 3.70 -12.68 13.15
C LEU A 250 3.01 -13.75 12.28
N ALA A 251 3.17 -13.65 10.97
CA ALA A 251 2.71 -14.68 10.05
C ALA A 251 3.74 -15.83 9.93
N LYS A 252 4.63 -16.08 10.90
CA LYS A 252 5.57 -17.22 10.86
C LYS A 252 5.03 -18.40 11.67
N GLU A 253 5.28 -19.60 11.12
CA GLU A 253 4.96 -20.96 11.58
C GLU A 253 4.11 -21.11 12.86
#